data_AF-A0A4U9DDW6-F1
#
_entry.id   AF-A0A4U9DDW6-F1
#
_cell.length_a   1.000
_cell.length_b   1.000
_cell.length_c   1.000
_cell.angle_alpha   90.00
_cell.angle_beta   90.00
_cell.angle_gamma   90.00
#
_symmetry.space_group_name_H-M   'P 1'
#
loop_
_entity.id
_entity.type
_entity.pdbx_description
1 polymer ?
#
loop_
_entity_poly.entity_id
_entity_poly.type
_entity_poly.pdbx_seq_one_letter_code
_entity_poly.pdbx_strand_id
1 'polypeptide(L)'
;MMICTALVLFMTIPGIALFYGGLIRGKNVLSMLTQVIVTFALVCVLWVVYGYTLAFGTGGSFFGNFDWVLLKNIELKALMGSFYQYIHVAFQGSFACITVGLIVGALAERIRFSAVLIFVVVWMTLSYVPIAHMVWGGGLLATHGALDFAGVPSYISTPRLPGWWVPT
;
A
#
# COMPACT_ATOMS: atom_id res chain seq x y z
N MET A 1 -11.89 -9.42 -6.34
CA MET A 1 -10.60 -8.72 -6.17
C MET A 1 -10.39 -7.57 -7.14
N MET A 2 -10.47 -7.72 -8.48
CA MET A 2 -10.26 -6.59 -9.40
C MET A 2 -11.20 -5.39 -9.17
N ILE A 3 -12.49 -5.63 -8.96
CA ILE A 3 -13.45 -4.56 -8.61
C ILE A 3 -13.11 -3.93 -7.25
N CYS A 4 -12.68 -4.74 -6.28
CA CYS A 4 -12.23 -4.24 -4.98
C CYS A 4 -11.00 -3.33 -5.14
N THR A 5 -10.02 -3.71 -5.97
CA THR A 5 -8.89 -2.86 -6.33
C THR A 5 -9.35 -1.54 -6.94
N ALA A 6 -10.29 -1.59 -7.89
CA ALA A 6 -10.83 -0.37 -8.50
C ALA A 6 -11.50 0.54 -7.46
N LEU A 7 -12.23 -0.02 -6.49
CA LEU A 7 -12.83 0.74 -5.39
C LEU A 7 -11.77 1.38 -4.48
N VAL A 8 -10.69 0.68 -4.15
CA VAL A 8 -9.61 1.25 -3.32
C VAL A 8 -8.85 2.35 -4.09
N LEU A 9 -8.62 2.17 -5.39
CA LEU A 9 -8.05 3.23 -6.23
C LEU A 9 -8.99 4.44 -6.30
N PHE A 10 -10.30 4.21 -6.37
CA PHE A 10 -11.32 5.26 -6.36
C PHE A 10 -11.32 6.08 -5.05
N MET A 11 -10.98 5.46 -3.92
CA MET A 11 -10.77 6.17 -2.67
C MET A 11 -9.62 7.18 -2.75
N THR A 12 -8.58 6.93 -3.56
CA THR A 12 -7.49 7.90 -3.74
C THR A 12 -7.84 8.93 -4.82
N ILE A 13 -8.27 8.46 -6.00
CA ILE A 13 -8.64 9.29 -7.15
C ILE A 13 -10.10 9.00 -7.52
N PRO A 14 -11.05 9.92 -7.26
CA PRO A 14 -10.89 11.28 -6.73
C PRO A 14 -11.13 11.40 -5.20
N GLY A 15 -11.38 10.31 -4.46
CA GLY A 15 -11.90 10.37 -3.08
C GLY A 15 -11.11 11.28 -2.12
N ILE A 16 -9.84 10.95 -1.86
CA ILE A 16 -8.94 11.74 -1.00
C ILE A 16 -8.71 13.14 -1.57
N ALA A 17 -8.54 13.24 -2.88
CA ALA A 17 -8.29 14.51 -3.55
C ALA A 17 -9.45 15.50 -3.35
N LEU A 18 -10.70 15.03 -3.39
CA LEU A 18 -11.88 15.84 -3.10
C LEU A 18 -12.04 16.09 -1.60
N PHE A 19 -11.77 15.09 -0.76
CA PHE A 19 -11.86 15.20 0.69
C PHE A 19 -10.93 16.29 1.23
N TYR A 20 -9.63 16.24 0.91
CA TYR A 20 -8.72 17.30 1.30
C TYR A 20 -8.95 18.59 0.53
N GLY A 21 -9.44 18.51 -0.71
CA GLY A 21 -9.77 19.68 -1.53
C GLY A 21 -10.84 20.57 -0.89
N GLY A 22 -11.80 19.96 -0.19
CA GLY A 22 -12.84 20.68 0.57
C GLY A 22 -12.37 21.25 1.91
N LEU A 23 -11.24 20.78 2.46
CA LEU A 23 -10.69 21.22 3.76
C LEU A 23 -9.66 22.35 3.61
N ILE A 24 -9.06 22.50 2.43
CA ILE A 24 -8.00 23.46 2.16
C ILE A 24 -8.54 24.75 1.54
N ARG A 25 -7.73 25.81 1.57
CA ARG A 25 -8.13 27.09 0.97
C ARG A 25 -8.17 26.95 -0.55
N GLY A 26 -9.22 27.49 -1.19
CA GLY A 26 -9.44 27.39 -2.65
C GLY A 26 -8.21 27.71 -3.52
N LYS A 27 -7.39 28.69 -3.10
CA LYS A 27 -6.15 29.07 -3.79
C LYS A 27 -5.09 27.97 -3.87
N ASN A 28 -5.11 27.01 -2.94
CA ASN A 28 -4.15 25.92 -2.84
C ASN A 28 -4.69 24.59 -3.40
N VAL A 29 -5.98 24.51 -3.74
CA VAL A 29 -6.64 23.27 -4.19
C VAL A 29 -5.96 22.70 -5.42
N LEU A 30 -5.70 23.54 -6.42
CA LEU A 30 -5.07 23.08 -7.66
C LEU A 30 -3.69 22.46 -7.40
N SER A 31 -2.87 23.10 -6.56
CA SER A 31 -1.54 22.58 -6.21
C SER A 31 -1.62 21.25 -5.47
N MET A 32 -2.58 21.11 -4.54
CA MET A 32 -2.79 19.86 -3.81
C MET A 32 -3.24 18.73 -4.74
N LEU A 33 -4.20 18.99 -5.64
CA LEU A 33 -4.67 18.00 -6.60
C LEU A 33 -3.54 17.50 -7.50
N THR A 34 -2.66 18.39 -7.98
CA THR A 34 -1.48 18.00 -8.76
C THR A 34 -0.52 17.15 -7.93
N GLN A 35 -0.27 17.51 -6.66
CA GLN A 35 0.59 16.72 -5.78
C GLN A 35 0.02 15.32 -5.56
N VAL A 36 -1.28 15.17 -5.28
CA VAL A 36 -1.91 13.87 -5.06
C VAL A 36 -1.85 13.01 -6.33
N ILE A 37 -2.14 13.57 -7.50
CA ILE A 37 -2.10 12.81 -8.77
C ILE A 37 -0.66 12.36 -9.11
N VAL A 38 0.33 13.23 -8.97
CA VAL A 38 1.72 12.88 -9.30
C VAL A 38 2.30 11.90 -8.28
N THR A 39 2.03 12.09 -6.99
CA THR A 39 2.49 11.15 -5.96
C THR A 39 1.80 9.79 -6.08
N PHE A 40 0.52 9.76 -6.45
CA PHE A 40 -0.17 8.51 -6.81
C PHE A 40 0.52 7.78 -7.96
N ALA A 41 0.80 8.48 -9.07
CA ALA A 41 1.49 7.89 -10.21
C ALA A 41 2.88 7.37 -9.84
N LEU A 42 3.62 8.15 -9.04
CA LEU A 42 4.93 7.77 -8.51
C LEU A 42 4.84 6.47 -7.68
N VAL A 43 3.88 6.36 -6.77
CA VAL A 43 3.69 5.16 -5.94
C VAL A 43 3.35 3.95 -6.79
N CYS A 44 2.46 4.08 -7.78
CA CYS A 44 2.15 2.99 -8.71
C CYS A 44 3.41 2.47 -9.43
N VAL A 45 4.27 3.38 -9.92
CA VAL A 45 5.51 3.00 -10.59
C VAL A 45 6.47 2.32 -9.61
N LEU A 46 6.75 2.93 -8.47
CA LEU A 46 7.68 2.37 -7.49
C LEU A 46 7.20 1.02 -6.94
N TRP A 47 5.88 0.85 -6.79
CA TRP A 47 5.26 -0.41 -6.36
C TRP A 47 5.56 -1.56 -7.34
N VAL A 48 5.38 -1.32 -8.64
CA VAL A 48 5.67 -2.32 -9.68
C VAL A 48 7.17 -2.55 -9.83
N VAL A 49 7.99 -1.50 -9.73
CA VAL A 49 9.45 -1.63 -9.89
C VAL A 49 10.05 -2.46 -8.77
N TYR A 50 9.77 -2.16 -7.51
CA TYR A 50 10.38 -2.88 -6.38
C TYR A 50 9.49 -3.02 -5.14
N GLY A 51 8.43 -2.21 -4.98
CA GLY A 51 7.63 -2.23 -3.76
C GLY A 51 6.96 -3.59 -3.50
N TYR A 52 6.42 -4.21 -4.55
CA TYR A 52 5.76 -5.51 -4.42
C TYR A 52 6.72 -6.64 -4.02
N THR A 53 7.90 -6.73 -4.65
CA THR A 53 8.88 -7.79 -4.34
C THR A 53 9.44 -7.65 -2.93
N LEU A 54 9.65 -6.42 -2.45
CA LEU A 54 10.11 -6.20 -1.09
C LEU A 54 9.02 -6.40 -0.03
N ALA A 55 7.74 -6.20 -0.38
CA ALA A 55 6.63 -6.41 0.54
C ALA A 55 6.19 -7.88 0.61
N PHE A 56 6.15 -8.59 -0.52
CA PHE A 56 5.56 -9.93 -0.62
C PHE A 56 6.52 -11.03 -1.10
N GLY A 57 7.75 -10.68 -1.47
CA GLY A 57 8.78 -11.67 -1.76
C GLY A 57 9.19 -12.42 -0.49
N THR A 58 9.68 -13.65 -0.66
CA THR A 58 10.17 -14.47 0.46
C THR A 58 11.49 -13.89 0.95
N GLY A 59 11.56 -13.48 2.22
CA GLY A 59 12.73 -12.81 2.76
C GLY A 59 12.83 -12.86 4.29
N GLY A 60 13.52 -11.88 4.85
CA GLY A 60 13.76 -11.76 6.29
C GLY A 60 12.56 -11.16 7.04
N SER A 61 12.71 -10.84 8.32
CA SER A 61 11.58 -10.37 9.12
C SER A 61 11.04 -8.98 8.73
N PHE A 62 11.83 -8.15 8.03
CA PHE A 62 11.52 -6.75 7.71
C PHE A 62 11.38 -6.46 6.22
N PHE A 63 12.03 -7.23 5.35
CA PHE A 63 11.99 -7.06 3.90
C PHE A 63 11.97 -8.42 3.24
N GLY A 64 11.27 -8.50 2.11
CA GLY A 64 11.29 -9.62 1.18
C GLY A 64 12.60 -9.71 0.40
N ASN A 65 12.48 -9.97 -0.90
CA ASN A 65 13.63 -10.16 -1.79
C ASN A 65 13.50 -9.29 -3.07
N PHE A 66 14.45 -9.46 -3.99
CA PHE A 66 14.48 -8.75 -5.28
C PHE A 66 14.19 -9.67 -6.49
N ASP A 67 13.49 -10.78 -6.26
CA ASP A 67 13.23 -11.79 -7.29
C ASP A 67 12.12 -11.35 -8.24
N TRP A 68 11.19 -10.51 -7.77
CA TRP A 68 10.06 -9.98 -8.55
C TRP A 68 10.17 -8.49 -8.87
N VAL A 69 11.39 -7.96 -8.98
CA VAL A 69 11.64 -6.60 -9.49
C VAL A 69 10.99 -6.45 -10.87
N LEU A 70 10.23 -5.38 -11.10
CA LEU A 70 9.42 -5.18 -12.32
C LEU A 70 8.41 -6.30 -12.59
N LEU A 71 8.04 -7.06 -11.56
CA LEU A 71 7.22 -8.28 -11.65
C LEU A 71 7.86 -9.36 -12.53
N LYS A 72 9.19 -9.33 -12.69
CA LYS A 72 9.93 -10.40 -13.35
C LYS A 72 9.69 -11.72 -12.62
N ASN A 73 9.72 -12.83 -13.35
CA ASN A 73 9.49 -14.18 -12.80
C ASN A 73 8.08 -14.42 -12.22
N ILE A 74 7.12 -13.52 -12.44
CA ILE A 74 5.70 -13.78 -12.17
C ILE A 74 5.03 -14.17 -13.48
N GLU A 75 4.61 -15.43 -13.60
CA GLU A 75 3.81 -15.84 -14.74
C GLU A 75 2.43 -15.16 -14.71
N LEU A 76 1.87 -14.86 -15.88
CA LEU A 76 0.54 -14.25 -15.97
C LEU A 76 -0.55 -15.13 -15.31
N LYS A 77 -0.35 -16.45 -15.32
CA LYS A 77 -1.25 -17.43 -14.72
C LYS A 77 -0.87 -17.81 -13.28
N ALA A 78 0.19 -17.23 -12.72
CA ALA A 78 0.57 -17.48 -11.34
C ALA A 78 -0.56 -17.09 -10.40
N LEU A 79 -0.80 -17.93 -9.39
CA LEU A 79 -1.85 -17.73 -8.40
C LEU A 79 -1.22 -17.32 -7.06
N MET A 80 -1.86 -16.37 -6.39
CA MET A 80 -1.57 -16.02 -5.00
C MET A 80 -2.87 -16.24 -4.20
N GLY A 81 -2.93 -17.35 -3.46
CA GLY A 81 -4.18 -17.83 -2.89
C GLY A 81 -5.14 -18.32 -3.98
N SER A 82 -6.34 -17.74 -4.07
CA SER A 82 -7.41 -18.16 -4.99
C SER A 82 -7.54 -17.31 -6.26
N PHE A 83 -6.65 -16.36 -6.50
CA PHE A 83 -6.70 -15.44 -7.64
C PHE A 83 -5.33 -15.16 -8.25
N TYR A 84 -5.30 -14.62 -9.47
CA TYR A 84 -4.06 -14.31 -10.18
C TYR A 84 -3.17 -13.34 -9.39
N GLN A 85 -1.88 -13.62 -9.35
CA GLN A 85 -0.89 -12.84 -8.61
C GLN A 85 -0.84 -11.38 -9.09
N TYR A 86 -1.06 -11.12 -10.38
CA TYR A 86 -1.19 -9.75 -10.91
C TYR A 86 -2.35 -8.96 -10.27
N ILE A 87 -3.45 -9.62 -9.94
CA ILE A 87 -4.57 -8.99 -9.22
C ILE A 87 -4.14 -8.67 -7.77
N HIS A 88 -3.35 -9.56 -7.14
CA HIS A 88 -2.77 -9.30 -5.82
C HIS A 88 -1.83 -8.08 -5.85
N VAL A 89 -0.96 -7.99 -6.86
CA VAL A 89 -0.07 -6.84 -7.06
C VAL A 89 -0.86 -5.53 -7.10
N ALA A 90 -1.90 -5.48 -7.93
CA ALA A 90 -2.71 -4.28 -8.10
C ALA A 90 -3.50 -3.93 -6.83
N PHE A 91 -4.10 -4.93 -6.17
CA PHE A 91 -4.82 -4.75 -4.92
C PHE A 91 -3.92 -4.18 -3.82
N GLN A 92 -2.74 -4.77 -3.59
CA GLN A 92 -1.81 -4.29 -2.57
C GLN A 92 -1.20 -2.93 -2.94
N GLY A 93 -0.97 -2.67 -4.22
CA GLY A 93 -0.53 -1.37 -4.72
C GLY A 93 -1.55 -0.26 -4.45
N SER A 94 -2.85 -0.58 -4.51
CA SER A 94 -3.90 0.39 -4.17
C SER A 94 -3.89 0.80 -2.70
N PHE A 95 -3.48 -0.08 -1.77
CA PHE A 95 -3.26 0.28 -0.37
C PHE A 95 -2.06 1.22 -0.21
N ALA A 96 -0.98 0.98 -0.94
CA ALA A 96 0.17 1.88 -0.92
C ALA A 96 -0.22 3.29 -1.40
N CYS A 97 -1.05 3.36 -2.43
CA CYS A 97 -1.55 4.61 -3.00
C CYS A 97 -2.42 5.40 -2.00
N ILE A 98 -3.39 4.75 -1.35
CA ILE A 98 -4.26 5.44 -0.40
C ILE A 98 -3.48 5.93 0.82
N THR A 99 -2.54 5.14 1.35
CA THR A 99 -1.74 5.54 2.51
C THR A 99 -0.89 6.77 2.21
N VAL A 100 -0.22 6.80 1.05
CA VAL A 100 0.54 7.99 0.62
C VAL A 100 -0.40 9.17 0.35
N GLY A 101 -1.55 8.92 -0.27
CA GLY A 101 -2.57 9.94 -0.52
C GLY A 101 -3.04 10.65 0.74
N LEU A 102 -3.22 9.92 1.86
CA LEU A 102 -3.60 10.51 3.15
C LEU A 102 -2.51 11.45 3.70
N ILE A 103 -1.23 11.04 3.61
CA ILE A 103 -0.12 11.85 4.09
C ILE A 103 0.06 13.10 3.24
N VAL A 104 0.05 12.95 1.91
CA VAL A 104 0.23 14.05 0.97
C VAL A 104 -0.95 15.03 1.06
N GLY A 105 -2.18 14.53 1.10
CA GLY A 105 -3.38 15.36 1.22
C GLY A 105 -3.37 16.25 2.47
N ALA A 106 -2.87 15.73 3.59
CA ALA A 106 -2.74 16.50 4.84
C ALA A 106 -1.59 17.52 4.82
N LEU A 107 -0.50 17.24 4.11
CA LEU A 107 0.71 18.07 4.11
C LEU A 107 0.79 19.06 2.94
N ALA A 108 0.01 18.87 1.89
CA ALA A 108 0.19 19.52 0.58
C ALA A 108 0.20 21.06 0.60
N GLU A 109 -0.48 21.72 1.54
CA GLU A 109 -0.49 23.19 1.62
C GLU A 109 0.82 23.80 2.15
N ARG A 110 1.70 23.00 2.77
CA ARG A 110 2.83 23.51 3.57
C ARG A 110 4.20 23.03 3.09
N ILE A 111 4.25 22.22 2.03
CA ILE A 111 5.47 21.56 1.57
C ILE A 111 5.74 21.87 0.09
N ARG A 112 7.02 21.95 -0.28
CA ARG A 112 7.43 22.13 -1.67
C ARG A 112 7.21 20.84 -2.45
N PHE A 113 6.77 20.96 -3.71
CA PHE A 113 6.49 19.82 -4.58
C PHE A 113 7.64 18.79 -4.64
N SER A 114 8.88 19.24 -4.88
CA SER A 114 10.05 18.35 -4.92
C SER A 114 10.32 17.65 -3.59
N ALA A 115 10.05 18.31 -2.47
CA ALA A 115 10.22 17.72 -1.14
C ALA A 115 9.18 16.62 -0.89
N VAL A 116 7.96 16.77 -1.40
CA VAL A 116 6.93 15.71 -1.35
C VAL A 116 7.38 14.48 -2.11
N LEU A 117 7.91 14.62 -3.32
CA LEU A 117 8.32 13.46 -4.11
C LEU A 117 9.43 12.67 -3.42
N ILE A 118 10.45 13.36 -2.90
CA ILE A 118 11.53 12.73 -2.14
C ILE A 118 10.98 12.05 -0.89
N PHE A 119 10.11 12.74 -0.14
CA PHE A 119 9.46 12.18 1.04
C PHE A 119 8.69 10.90 0.71
N VAL A 120 7.89 10.90 -0.36
CA VAL A 120 7.12 9.72 -0.79
C VAL A 120 8.02 8.54 -1.14
N VAL A 121 9.12 8.78 -1.87
CA VAL A 121 10.07 7.70 -2.21
C VAL A 121 10.67 7.09 -0.94
N VAL A 122 11.16 7.94 -0.03
CA VAL A 122 11.80 7.49 1.21
C VAL A 122 10.80 6.78 2.11
N TRP A 123 9.64 7.38 2.33
CA TRP A 123 8.60 6.86 3.21
C TRP A 123 8.00 5.55 2.69
N MET A 124 7.71 5.46 1.40
CA MET A 124 7.20 4.23 0.80
C MET A 124 8.23 3.10 0.93
N THR A 125 9.51 3.38 0.65
CA THR A 125 10.57 2.36 0.65
C THR A 125 10.97 1.89 2.04
N LEU A 126 11.07 2.81 3.01
CA LEU A 126 11.60 2.51 4.34
C LEU A 126 10.54 2.33 5.43
N SER A 127 9.32 2.80 5.20
CA SER A 127 8.22 2.67 6.17
C SER A 127 7.14 1.73 5.64
N TYR A 128 6.53 2.07 4.49
CA TYR A 128 5.39 1.30 4.01
C TYR A 128 5.75 -0.15 3.66
N VAL A 129 6.80 -0.34 2.85
CA VAL A 129 7.24 -1.66 2.40
C VAL A 129 7.62 -2.57 3.58
N PRO A 130 8.43 -2.13 4.57
CA PRO A 130 8.74 -2.98 5.73
C PRO A 130 7.54 -3.34 6.57
N ILE A 131 6.64 -2.40 6.81
CA ILE A 131 5.43 -2.64 7.59
C ILE A 131 4.53 -3.63 6.84
N ALA A 132 4.35 -3.45 5.54
CA ALA A 132 3.59 -4.39 4.70
C ALA A 132 4.21 -5.79 4.73
N HIS A 133 5.54 -5.91 4.69
CA HIS A 133 6.21 -7.20 4.80
C HIS A 133 6.03 -7.84 6.17
N MET A 134 6.19 -7.05 7.23
CA MET A 134 6.02 -7.51 8.60
C MET A 134 4.63 -8.06 8.86
N VAL A 135 3.59 -7.40 8.34
CA VAL A 135 2.19 -7.73 8.64
C VAL A 135 1.61 -8.73 7.64
N TRP A 136 1.82 -8.53 6.34
CA TRP A 136 1.16 -9.31 5.27
C TRP A 136 2.11 -10.16 4.44
N GLY A 137 3.42 -9.87 4.46
CA GLY A 137 4.44 -10.60 3.72
C GLY A 137 5.02 -11.82 4.44
N GLY A 138 4.49 -12.19 5.61
CA GLY A 138 5.02 -13.29 6.43
C GLY A 138 6.22 -12.90 7.31
N GLY A 139 6.46 -11.59 7.48
CA GLY A 139 7.55 -11.08 8.31
C GLY A 139 7.25 -11.10 9.82
N LEU A 140 7.91 -10.20 10.55
CA LEU A 140 7.94 -10.21 12.02
C LEU A 140 6.55 -10.27 12.66
N LEU A 141 5.62 -9.38 12.28
CA LEU A 141 4.33 -9.27 12.96
C LEU A 141 3.39 -10.43 12.63
N ALA A 142 3.47 -10.97 11.41
CA ALA A 142 2.76 -12.18 11.03
C ALA A 142 3.20 -13.38 11.89
N THR A 143 4.52 -13.54 12.13
CA THR A 143 5.03 -14.63 12.98
C THR A 143 4.68 -14.47 14.46
N HIS A 144 4.44 -13.23 14.92
CA HIS A 144 4.01 -12.93 16.29
C HIS A 144 2.48 -13.00 16.47
N GLY A 145 1.73 -13.39 15.45
CA GLY A 145 0.28 -13.57 15.52
C GLY A 145 -0.52 -12.26 15.52
N ALA A 146 0.04 -11.17 14.98
CA ALA A 146 -0.69 -9.93 14.81
C ALA A 146 -1.86 -10.13 13.83
N LEU A 147 -3.08 -9.82 14.26
CA LEU A 147 -4.27 -9.85 13.42
C LEU A 147 -4.49 -8.45 12.82
N ASP A 148 -4.18 -8.32 11.53
CA ASP A 148 -4.48 -7.13 10.75
C ASP A 148 -5.05 -7.53 9.38
N PHE A 149 -6.37 -7.40 9.26
CA PHE A 149 -7.12 -7.84 8.10
C PHE A 149 -7.00 -6.89 6.89
N ALA A 150 -6.77 -5.59 7.10
CA ALA A 150 -6.85 -4.57 6.03
C ALA A 150 -6.08 -3.25 6.31
N GLY A 151 -5.11 -3.24 7.22
CA GLY A 151 -4.32 -2.07 7.63
C GLY A 151 -4.85 -1.44 8.92
N VAL A 152 -5.71 -2.14 9.64
CA VAL A 152 -6.33 -1.71 10.90
C VAL A 152 -5.91 -2.71 11.97
N PRO A 153 -5.12 -2.30 12.97
CA PRO A 153 -4.72 -3.19 14.05
C PRO A 153 -5.96 -3.64 14.84
N SER A 154 -6.36 -4.90 14.69
CA SER A 154 -7.27 -5.51 15.66
C SER A 154 -6.45 -6.01 16.83
N TYR A 155 -6.25 -5.15 17.84
CA TYR A 155 -5.79 -5.62 19.13
C TYR A 155 -6.89 -6.46 19.74
N ILE A 156 -6.69 -7.77 19.78
CA ILE A 156 -7.23 -8.57 20.86
C ILE A 156 -6.27 -9.72 21.10
N SER A 157 -5.72 -9.71 22.31
CA SER A 157 -5.31 -10.90 23.04
C SER A 157 -6.49 -11.88 23.06
N THR A 158 -6.71 -12.64 21.99
CA THR A 158 -7.54 -13.84 22.08
C THR A 158 -6.63 -14.95 22.58
N PRO A 159 -6.81 -15.44 23.82
CA PRO A 159 -6.26 -16.76 24.15
C PRO A 159 -6.82 -17.71 23.09
N ARG A 160 -5.95 -18.57 22.53
CA ARG A 160 -6.30 -19.60 21.53
C ARG A 160 -7.72 -20.13 21.76
N LEU A 161 -8.71 -19.58 21.05
CA LEU A 161 -10.04 -20.14 21.04
C LEU A 161 -10.09 -21.17 19.89
N PRO A 162 -10.73 -22.32 20.13
CA PRO A 162 -10.53 -23.49 19.30
C PRO A 162 -11.30 -23.35 17.99
N GLY A 163 -10.65 -23.60 16.85
CA GLY A 163 -11.21 -24.46 15.81
C GLY A 163 -12.30 -23.96 14.84
N TRP A 164 -12.59 -22.66 14.68
CA TRP A 164 -13.72 -22.24 13.81
C TRP A 164 -13.39 -21.34 12.60
N TRP A 165 -12.14 -20.92 12.38
CA TRP A 165 -11.82 -19.94 11.32
C TRP A 165 -10.63 -20.26 10.41
N VAL A 166 -10.40 -21.55 10.11
CA VAL A 166 -9.58 -21.91 8.94
C VAL A 166 -10.53 -22.42 7.86
N PRO A 167 -10.71 -21.73 6.72
CA PRO A 167 -11.35 -22.32 5.56
C PRO A 167 -10.42 -23.39 5.01
N THR A 168 -10.95 -24.61 4.88
CA THR A 168 -10.45 -25.65 3.98
C THR A 168 -10.19 -25.12 2.58
#